data_AF-X1QTZ3-F1
#
_entry.id   AF-X1QTZ3-F1
#
_cell.length_a   1.000
_cell.length_b   1.000
_cell.length_c   1.000
_cell.angle_alpha   90.00
_cell.angle_beta   90.00
_cell.angle_gamma   90.00
#
_symmetry.space_group_name_H-M   'P 1'
#
loop_
_entity.id
_entity.type
_entity.pdbx_description
1 polymer ?
#
loop_
_entity_poly.entity_id
_entity_poly.type
_entity_poly.pdbx_seq_one_letter_code
_entity_poly.pdbx_strand_id
1 'polypeptide(L)'
;MRCGILSCVSESNGDSLTVVLTFDDCNEEDFTIGKQVLGEYNALATFGIVTNWVGGSYNISGESGRRMTWRQIEQLHEAGHEIASHSENHMNLEDQSNLTLIRELNYSAHRIEERIARPRSLMYPYNIYDENTVYYAKECGYLYARTGWWRCSWTDKPYFNR
;
A
#
# COMPACT_ATOMS: atom_id res chain seq x y z
N MET A 1 -1.83 6.07 -19.25
CA MET A 1 -0.77 5.21 -18.70
C MET A 1 0.08 6.05 -17.76
N ARG A 2 -0.30 6.09 -16.49
CA ARG A 2 0.61 6.44 -15.40
C ARG A 2 0.57 5.25 -14.45
N CYS A 3 1.30 4.21 -14.81
CA CYS A 3 1.65 3.14 -13.87
C CYS A 3 2.50 3.82 -12.79
N GLY A 4 1.88 4.12 -11.65
CA GLY A 4 2.49 4.86 -10.55
C GLY A 4 3.46 3.96 -9.81
N ILE A 5 4.70 3.87 -10.27
CA ILE A 5 5.81 3.43 -9.41
C ILE A 5 5.97 4.56 -8.37
N LEU A 6 5.30 4.45 -7.22
CA LEU A 6 5.18 5.59 -6.31
C LEU A 6 6.31 5.72 -5.29
N SER A 7 7.26 4.80 -5.26
CA SER A 7 8.57 5.06 -4.64
C SER A 7 9.58 3.99 -5.01
N CYS A 8 10.84 4.39 -5.22
CA CYS A 8 11.99 3.51 -5.09
C CYS A 8 12.75 3.95 -3.83
N VAL A 9 12.90 3.03 -2.88
CA VAL A 9 13.79 3.27 -1.73
C VAL A 9 15.06 2.48 -1.98
N SER A 10 16.20 3.17 -2.10
CA SER A 10 17.48 2.53 -2.39
C SER A 10 18.46 2.60 -1.23
N GLU A 11 19.00 1.47 -0.79
CA GLU A 11 20.17 1.40 0.09
C GLU A 11 21.34 0.80 -0.68
N SER A 12 22.51 1.44 -0.57
CA SER A 12 23.77 0.92 -1.07
C SER A 12 24.61 0.40 0.09
N ASN A 13 24.65 -0.93 0.28
CA ASN A 13 25.63 -1.54 1.18
C ASN A 13 26.90 -1.90 0.39
N GLY A 14 27.65 -0.86 -0.02
CA GLY A 14 28.82 -1.00 -0.89
C GLY A 14 28.44 -1.17 -2.36
N ASP A 15 28.34 -2.42 -2.86
CA ASP A 15 28.23 -2.74 -4.29
C ASP A 15 26.83 -3.18 -4.77
N SER A 16 25.83 -3.22 -3.88
CA SER A 16 24.47 -3.66 -4.23
C SER A 16 23.43 -2.59 -3.94
N LEU A 17 22.51 -2.40 -4.88
CA LEU A 17 21.37 -1.50 -4.79
C LEU A 17 20.12 -2.34 -4.49
N THR A 18 19.54 -2.18 -3.30
CA THR A 18 18.23 -2.78 -3.00
C THR A 18 17.13 -1.79 -3.36
N VAL A 19 16.14 -2.19 -4.15
CA VAL A 19 14.98 -1.35 -4.49
C VAL A 19 13.69 -2.04 -4.06
N VAL A 20 12.81 -1.28 -3.39
CA VAL A 20 11.43 -1.72 -3.11
C VAL A 20 10.51 -1.04 -4.10
N LEU A 21 9.70 -1.84 -4.82
CA LEU A 21 8.67 -1.35 -5.73
C LEU A 21 7.32 -1.36 -5.02
N THR A 22 6.60 -0.25 -5.09
CA THR A 22 5.28 -0.09 -4.46
C THR A 22 4.27 0.49 -5.45
N PHE A 23 3.03 0.00 -5.36
CA PHE A 23 1.88 0.44 -6.15
C PHE A 23 0.73 0.76 -5.22
N ASP A 24 0.15 1.95 -5.37
CA ASP A 24 -0.92 2.44 -4.51
C ASP A 24 -2.30 2.26 -5.19
N ASP A 25 -3.37 2.44 -4.42
CA ASP A 25 -4.75 2.54 -4.89
C ASP A 25 -5.39 1.32 -5.56
N CYS A 26 -4.72 0.18 -5.60
CA CYS A 26 -5.20 -1.06 -6.20
C CYS A 26 -5.75 -0.91 -7.64
N ASN A 27 -5.03 -0.20 -8.53
CA ASN A 27 -5.47 -0.06 -9.93
C ASN A 27 -5.43 -1.42 -10.63
N GLU A 28 -6.42 -1.72 -11.48
CA GLU A 28 -6.45 -2.99 -12.22
C GLU A 28 -5.23 -3.15 -13.14
N GLU A 29 -4.70 -2.05 -13.67
CA GLU A 29 -3.50 -2.07 -14.52
C GLU A 29 -2.23 -2.54 -13.80
N ASP A 30 -2.14 -2.34 -12.49
CA ASP A 30 -1.05 -2.87 -11.66
C ASP A 30 -1.05 -4.41 -11.67
N PHE A 31 -2.23 -5.02 -11.79
CA PHE A 31 -2.37 -6.46 -12.00
C PHE A 31 -2.18 -6.86 -13.46
N THR A 32 -2.89 -6.25 -14.41
CA THR A 32 -2.92 -6.75 -15.80
C THR A 32 -1.63 -6.46 -16.55
N ILE A 33 -0.91 -5.41 -16.18
CA ILE A 33 0.35 -4.98 -16.80
C ILE A 33 1.50 -5.14 -15.82
N GLY A 34 1.36 -4.56 -14.61
CA GLY A 34 2.43 -4.53 -13.61
C GLY A 34 2.91 -5.93 -13.21
N LYS A 35 1.99 -6.86 -12.90
CA LYS A 35 2.33 -8.26 -12.58
C LYS A 35 3.15 -8.94 -13.68
N GLN A 36 2.80 -8.72 -14.95
CA GLN A 36 3.52 -9.33 -16.07
C GLN A 36 4.95 -8.81 -16.13
N VAL A 37 5.13 -7.48 -16.10
CA VAL A 37 6.45 -6.84 -16.14
C VAL A 37 7.30 -7.28 -14.95
N LEU A 38 6.74 -7.30 -13.74
CA LEU A 38 7.45 -7.80 -12.55
C LEU A 38 7.93 -9.25 -12.74
N GLY A 39 7.09 -10.10 -13.32
CA GLY A 39 7.43 -11.50 -13.62
C GLY A 39 8.57 -11.65 -14.63
N GLU A 40 8.63 -10.79 -15.66
CA GLU A 40 9.72 -10.80 -16.67
C GLU A 40 11.10 -10.57 -16.05
N TYR A 41 11.15 -9.81 -14.95
CA TYR A 41 12.39 -9.48 -14.23
C TYR A 41 12.57 -10.27 -12.92
N ASN A 42 11.68 -11.23 -12.62
CA ASN A 42 11.66 -11.97 -11.35
C ASN A 42 11.68 -11.03 -10.12
N ALA A 43 10.98 -9.90 -10.24
CA ALA A 43 10.91 -8.86 -9.22
C ALA A 43 9.65 -9.01 -8.36
N LEU A 44 9.78 -8.73 -7.07
CA LEU A 44 8.66 -8.63 -6.15
C LEU A 44 8.32 -7.16 -5.89
N ALA A 45 7.09 -6.92 -5.45
CA ALA A 45 6.55 -5.60 -5.20
C ALA A 45 5.55 -5.67 -4.05
N THR A 46 5.21 -4.50 -3.52
CA THR A 46 4.11 -4.33 -2.58
C THR A 46 2.95 -3.60 -3.24
N PHE A 47 1.73 -4.10 -3.05
CA PHE A 47 0.50 -3.45 -3.52
C PHE A 47 -0.32 -2.94 -2.34
N GLY A 48 -0.54 -1.63 -2.28
CA GLY A 48 -1.39 -0.95 -1.29
C GLY A 48 -2.86 -1.02 -1.69
N ILE A 49 -3.67 -1.67 -0.85
CA ILE A 49 -5.07 -1.92 -1.15
C ILE A 49 -5.98 -0.97 -0.38
N VAL A 50 -6.74 -0.17 -1.11
CA VAL A 50 -7.91 0.55 -0.57
C VAL A 50 -9.09 -0.41 -0.62
N THR A 51 -9.41 -1.03 0.51
CA THR A 51 -10.30 -2.19 0.56
C THR A 51 -11.73 -1.91 0.14
N ASN A 52 -12.23 -0.68 0.33
CA ASN A 52 -13.55 -0.29 -0.16
C ASN A 52 -13.61 0.00 -1.66
N TRP A 53 -12.47 0.13 -2.34
CA TRP A 53 -12.41 0.36 -3.78
C TRP A 53 -12.35 -0.93 -4.59
N VAL A 54 -12.02 -2.05 -3.96
CA VAL A 54 -11.80 -3.35 -4.62
C VAL A 54 -13.00 -3.76 -5.48
N GLY A 55 -12.74 -4.09 -6.74
CA GLY A 55 -13.72 -4.47 -7.77
C GLY A 55 -14.50 -3.31 -8.38
N GLY A 56 -14.33 -2.10 -7.86
CA GLY A 56 -14.99 -0.89 -8.32
C GLY A 56 -14.43 -0.31 -9.63
N SER A 57 -14.95 0.85 -9.97
CA SER A 57 -14.48 1.70 -11.06
C SER A 57 -14.33 3.13 -10.54
N TYR A 58 -13.41 3.89 -11.11
CA TYR A 58 -13.25 5.32 -10.82
C TYR A 58 -13.41 6.15 -12.08
N ASN A 59 -13.81 7.41 -11.89
CA ASN A 59 -13.74 8.46 -12.89
C ASN A 59 -13.32 9.75 -12.18
N ILE A 60 -12.04 10.09 -12.27
CA ILE A 60 -11.43 11.20 -11.55
C ILE A 60 -10.63 12.03 -12.55
N SER A 61 -10.88 13.34 -12.59
CA SER A 61 -10.13 14.29 -13.42
C SER A 61 -10.04 13.92 -14.91
N GLY A 62 -11.07 13.27 -15.45
CA GLY A 62 -11.11 12.83 -16.85
C GLY A 62 -10.46 11.47 -17.12
N GLU A 63 -9.91 10.82 -16.10
CA GLU A 63 -9.38 9.46 -16.19
C GLU A 63 -10.39 8.49 -15.59
N SER A 64 -10.72 7.44 -16.35
CA SER A 64 -11.58 6.35 -15.90
C SER A 64 -10.83 5.04 -15.92
N GLY A 65 -11.08 4.20 -14.92
CA GLY A 65 -10.43 2.90 -14.81
C GLY A 65 -11.15 1.97 -13.86
N ARG A 66 -10.57 0.79 -13.67
CA ARG A 66 -11.05 -0.24 -12.76
C ARG A 66 -10.06 -0.43 -11.62
N ARG A 67 -10.61 -0.87 -10.49
CA ARG A 67 -9.86 -1.33 -9.33
C ARG A 67 -9.74 -2.83 -9.40
N MET A 68 -8.64 -3.38 -8.89
CA MET A 68 -8.45 -4.82 -8.80
C MET A 68 -9.60 -5.47 -8.04
N THR A 69 -9.98 -6.67 -8.44
CA THR A 69 -10.87 -7.57 -7.70
C THR A 69 -10.11 -8.33 -6.62
N TRP A 70 -10.81 -8.86 -5.62
CA TRP A 70 -10.18 -9.72 -4.61
C TRP A 70 -9.46 -10.93 -5.21
N ARG A 71 -10.02 -11.53 -6.28
CA ARG A 71 -9.36 -12.63 -6.98
C ARG A 71 -8.02 -12.22 -7.58
N GLN A 72 -7.92 -11.02 -8.16
CA GLN A 72 -6.66 -10.50 -8.69
C GLN A 72 -5.64 -10.24 -7.57
N ILE A 73 -6.11 -9.73 -6.41
CA ILE A 73 -5.26 -9.49 -5.22
C ILE A 73 -4.74 -10.81 -4.64
N GLU A 74 -5.59 -11.82 -4.51
CA GLU A 74 -5.21 -13.19 -4.09
C GLU A 74 -4.13 -13.76 -5.04
N GLN A 75 -4.30 -13.57 -6.35
CA GLN A 75 -3.32 -14.00 -7.36
C GLN A 75 -2.00 -13.22 -7.33
N LEU A 76 -1.96 -11.99 -6.79
CA LEU A 76 -0.70 -11.29 -6.53
C LEU A 76 0.00 -11.89 -5.30
N HIS A 77 -0.77 -12.16 -4.25
CA HIS A 77 -0.25 -12.79 -3.04
C HIS A 77 0.33 -14.18 -3.32
N GLU A 78 -0.39 -15.02 -4.07
CA GLU A 78 0.08 -16.35 -4.50
C GLU A 78 1.37 -16.29 -5.35
N ALA A 79 1.59 -15.19 -6.07
CA ALA A 79 2.80 -14.95 -6.84
C ALA A 79 3.97 -14.42 -5.99
N GLY A 80 3.79 -14.28 -4.68
CA GLY A 80 4.83 -13.86 -3.73
C GLY A 80 4.91 -12.35 -3.49
N HIS A 81 4.01 -11.55 -4.06
CA HIS A 81 3.95 -10.12 -3.80
C HIS A 81 3.41 -9.82 -2.38
N GLU A 82 3.87 -8.72 -1.79
CA GLU A 82 3.32 -8.24 -0.52
C GLU A 82 2.00 -7.49 -0.79
N ILE A 83 0.97 -7.78 0.02
CA ILE A 83 -0.28 -7.03 0.03
C ILE A 83 -0.30 -6.16 1.29
N ALA A 84 -0.25 -4.85 1.10
CA ALA A 84 -0.30 -3.85 2.16
C ALA A 84 -1.70 -3.23 2.26
N SER A 85 -2.01 -2.70 3.44
CA SER A 85 -3.19 -1.84 3.61
C SER A 85 -2.92 -0.44 3.06
N HIS A 86 -3.91 0.15 2.41
CA HIS A 86 -3.93 1.57 2.08
C HIS A 86 -5.19 2.24 2.65
N SER A 87 -5.57 1.85 3.88
CA SER A 87 -6.83 2.20 4.57
C SER A 87 -8.09 1.61 3.93
N GLU A 88 -9.25 1.87 4.53
CA GLU A 88 -10.53 1.36 4.04
C GLU A 88 -11.05 2.21 2.89
N ASN A 89 -11.07 3.53 3.09
CA ASN A 89 -11.73 4.49 2.20
C ASN A 89 -10.76 5.46 1.53
N HIS A 90 -9.45 5.34 1.76
CA HIS A 90 -8.43 6.27 1.27
C HIS A 90 -8.70 7.71 1.74
N MET A 91 -9.06 7.86 3.02
CA MET A 91 -9.24 9.20 3.60
C MET A 91 -7.93 9.74 4.17
N ASN A 92 -7.83 11.08 4.29
CA ASN A 92 -6.74 11.68 5.06
C ASN A 92 -6.85 11.20 6.52
N LEU A 93 -5.78 10.58 7.03
CA LEU A 93 -5.73 10.04 8.39
C LEU A 93 -5.29 11.07 9.43
N GLU A 94 -4.65 12.16 9.02
CA GLU A 94 -4.28 13.26 9.91
C GLU A 94 -5.52 14.00 10.46
N ASP A 95 -5.42 14.41 11.72
CA ASP A 95 -6.44 15.16 12.46
C ASP A 95 -7.80 14.44 12.54
N GLN A 96 -7.81 13.11 12.35
CA GLN A 96 -9.01 12.30 12.47
C GLN A 96 -9.30 11.90 13.92
N SER A 97 -10.58 11.63 14.21
CA SER A 97 -10.96 11.08 15.50
C SER A 97 -10.40 9.66 15.68
N ASN A 98 -10.13 9.29 16.94
CA ASN A 98 -9.65 7.95 17.30
C ASN A 98 -10.54 6.82 16.75
N LEU A 99 -11.86 7.00 16.80
CA LEU A 99 -12.81 6.02 16.26
C LEU A 99 -12.73 5.92 14.74
N THR A 100 -12.49 7.04 14.05
CA THR A 100 -12.29 7.07 12.60
C THR A 100 -11.02 6.32 12.22
N LEU A 101 -9.89 6.62 12.88
CA LEU A 101 -8.61 5.95 12.65
C LEU A 101 -8.72 4.43 12.85
N ILE A 102 -9.30 3.99 13.96
CA ILE A 102 -9.49 2.56 14.24
C ILE A 102 -10.35 1.90 13.16
N ARG A 103 -11.43 2.55 12.71
CA ARG A 103 -12.30 2.00 11.66
C ARG A 103 -11.56 1.85 10.34
N GLU A 104 -10.92 2.92 9.86
CA GLU A 104 -10.15 2.90 8.61
C GLU A 104 -9.06 1.83 8.61
N LEU A 105 -8.29 1.77 9.70
CA LEU A 105 -7.12 0.92 9.80
C LEU A 105 -7.49 -0.55 10.05
N ASN A 106 -8.44 -0.81 10.97
CA ASN A 106 -8.78 -2.16 11.37
C ASN A 106 -9.74 -2.84 10.40
N TYR A 107 -10.67 -2.11 9.76
CA TYR A 107 -11.55 -2.71 8.75
C TYR A 107 -10.76 -3.09 7.51
N SER A 108 -9.86 -2.22 7.05
CA SER A 108 -8.95 -2.56 5.95
C SER A 108 -8.10 -3.79 6.27
N ALA A 109 -7.51 -3.85 7.48
CA ALA A 109 -6.73 -5.01 7.92
C ALA A 109 -7.56 -6.31 7.92
N HIS A 110 -8.78 -6.27 8.47
CA HIS A 110 -9.67 -7.44 8.52
C HIS A 110 -10.12 -7.88 7.13
N ARG A 111 -10.50 -6.95 6.25
CA ARG A 111 -10.95 -7.30 4.89
C ARG A 111 -9.85 -7.96 4.07
N ILE A 112 -8.59 -7.57 4.27
CA ILE A 112 -7.44 -8.26 3.65
C ILE A 112 -7.20 -9.62 4.32
N GLU A 113 -7.26 -9.68 5.65
CA GLU A 113 -7.06 -10.90 6.44
C GLU A 113 -8.05 -12.02 6.08
N GLU A 114 -9.32 -11.67 5.86
CA GLU A 114 -10.38 -12.62 5.46
C GLU A 114 -10.11 -13.32 4.10
N ARG A 115 -9.22 -12.77 3.28
CA ARG A 115 -8.94 -13.24 1.92
C ARG A 115 -7.59 -13.95 1.84
N ILE A 116 -6.59 -13.46 2.57
CA ILE A 116 -5.21 -13.95 2.50
C ILE A 116 -4.59 -14.09 3.90
N ALA A 117 -4.13 -12.98 4.48
CA ALA A 117 -3.48 -12.89 5.78
C ALA A 117 -3.51 -11.42 6.21
N ARG A 118 -3.39 -11.17 7.52
CA ARG A 118 -3.37 -9.80 8.04
C ARG A 118 -2.21 -9.00 7.43
N PRO A 119 -2.45 -7.82 6.86
CA PRO A 119 -1.40 -7.02 6.24
C PRO A 119 -0.40 -6.55 7.30
N ARG A 120 0.89 -6.70 7.01
CA ARG A 120 1.97 -6.28 7.92
C ARG A 120 2.32 -4.81 7.78
N SER A 121 2.02 -4.22 6.63
CA SER A 121 2.40 -2.85 6.31
C SER A 121 1.21 -1.99 5.92
N LEU A 122 1.31 -0.70 6.24
CA LEU A 122 0.38 0.35 5.87
C LEU A 122 1.06 1.32 4.89
N MET A 123 0.35 1.73 3.87
CA MET A 123 0.70 2.90 3.06
C MET A 123 -0.24 4.02 3.47
N TYR A 124 0.29 5.19 3.85
CA TYR A 124 -0.57 6.29 4.29
C TYR A 124 -1.25 6.95 3.08
N PRO A 125 -2.59 7.03 3.02
CA PRO A 125 -3.27 7.80 1.99
C PRO A 125 -2.72 9.21 1.91
N TYR A 126 -2.52 9.70 0.69
CA TYR A 126 -1.93 11.02 0.42
C TYR A 126 -0.52 11.25 1.00
N ASN A 127 0.14 10.21 1.52
CA ASN A 127 1.44 10.29 2.21
C ASN A 127 1.43 11.18 3.47
N ILE A 128 0.25 11.38 4.07
CA ILE A 128 0.02 12.24 5.21
C ILE A 128 -0.30 11.39 6.44
N TYR A 129 0.31 11.73 7.58
CA TYR A 129 0.10 11.07 8.86
C TYR A 129 0.52 12.00 10.01
N ASP A 130 -0.07 11.78 11.19
CA ASP A 130 0.31 12.42 12.45
C ASP A 130 0.67 11.38 13.54
N GLU A 131 1.00 11.84 14.75
CA GLU A 131 1.38 10.96 15.86
C GLU A 131 0.23 10.02 16.28
N ASN A 132 -1.03 10.46 16.16
CA ASN A 132 -2.20 9.63 16.44
C ASN A 132 -2.38 8.51 15.41
N THR A 133 -2.18 8.84 14.13
CA THR A 133 -2.20 7.87 13.03
C THR A 133 -1.16 6.79 13.27
N VAL A 134 0.06 7.19 13.65
CA VAL A 134 1.16 6.26 13.97
C VAL A 134 0.81 5.36 15.15
N TYR A 135 0.23 5.94 16.22
CA TYR A 135 -0.21 5.19 17.39
C TYR A 135 -1.27 4.14 17.03
N TYR A 136 -2.35 4.55 16.36
CA TYR A 136 -3.44 3.63 16.03
C TYR A 136 -3.07 2.58 14.98
N ALA A 137 -2.14 2.87 14.08
CA ALA A 137 -1.63 1.86 13.17
C ALA A 137 -0.89 0.73 13.91
N LYS A 138 -0.09 1.05 14.95
CA LYS A 138 0.49 0.04 15.84
C LYS A 138 -0.58 -0.77 16.57
N GLU A 139 -1.57 -0.09 17.16
CA GLU A 139 -2.65 -0.75 17.91
C GLU A 139 -3.49 -1.68 17.00
N CYS A 140 -3.60 -1.34 15.71
CA CYS A 140 -4.26 -2.21 14.71
C CYS A 140 -3.37 -3.36 14.21
N GLY A 141 -2.12 -3.45 14.68
CA GLY A 141 -1.20 -4.55 14.38
C GLY A 141 -0.32 -4.36 13.15
N TYR A 142 -0.24 -3.14 12.58
CA TYR A 142 0.71 -2.86 11.51
C TYR A 142 2.13 -2.80 12.07
N LEU A 143 3.08 -3.46 11.39
CA LEU A 143 4.49 -3.53 11.78
C LEU A 143 5.33 -2.45 11.08
N TYR A 144 4.90 -2.04 9.89
CA TYR A 144 5.57 -1.04 9.07
C TYR A 144 4.55 -0.06 8.51
N ALA A 145 4.96 1.18 8.30
CA ALA A 145 4.16 2.14 7.52
C ALA A 145 5.06 3.03 6.67
N ARG A 146 4.55 3.45 5.50
CA ARG A 146 5.35 4.15 4.50
C ARG A 146 4.65 5.40 3.96
N THR A 147 5.48 6.34 3.51
CA THR A 147 5.13 7.49 2.67
C THR A 147 5.98 7.47 1.39
N GLY A 148 5.46 8.05 0.32
CA GLY A 148 6.06 8.11 -1.01
C GLY A 148 6.41 9.54 -1.47
N TRP A 149 7.06 10.34 -0.62
CA TRP A 149 7.54 11.67 -1.03
C TRP A 149 8.77 11.58 -1.96
N TRP A 150 9.04 12.66 -2.70
CA TRP A 150 10.16 12.81 -3.67
C TRP A 150 11.58 12.60 -3.09
N ARG A 151 11.70 12.32 -1.79
CA ARG A 151 12.92 11.86 -1.12
C ARG A 151 12.59 10.60 -0.32
N CYS A 152 12.86 9.44 -0.90
CA CYS A 152 12.93 8.19 -0.16
C CYS A 152 14.36 8.03 0.36
N SER A 153 14.59 8.39 1.61
CA SER A 153 15.82 8.01 2.31
C SER A 153 15.51 6.83 3.22
N TRP A 154 16.34 5.77 3.20
CA TRP A 154 16.28 4.71 4.22
C TRP A 154 16.43 5.24 5.65
N THR A 155 16.94 6.48 5.79
CA THR A 155 17.14 7.15 7.06
C THR A 155 15.88 7.77 7.67
N ASP A 156 14.78 7.88 6.91
CA ASP A 156 13.47 8.27 7.46
C ASP A 156 12.79 7.01 8.03
N LYS A 157 13.28 6.62 9.20
CA LYS A 157 12.92 5.44 10.02
C LYS A 157 11.58 4.78 9.62
N PRO A 158 11.59 3.67 8.87
CA PRO A 158 10.38 2.97 8.41
C PRO A 158 9.70 2.16 9.53
N TYR A 159 10.08 2.41 10.78
CA TYR A 159 9.63 1.68 11.93
C TYR A 159 8.89 2.63 12.83
N PHE A 160 7.68 2.23 13.17
CA PHE A 160 6.89 2.69 14.29
C PHE A 160 7.68 2.95 15.61
N ASN A 161 8.96 2.56 15.71
CA ASN A 161 9.83 2.79 16.85
C ASN A 161 10.54 4.17 16.79
N ARG A 162 10.12 5.07 17.68
CA ARG A 162 11.07 5.99 18.32
C ARG A 162 11.81 5.24 19.42
#